data_AF-A0A497KLX2-F1
#
_entry.id   AF-A0A497KLX2-F1
#
_cell.length_a   1.000
_cell.length_b   1.000
_cell.length_c   1.000
_cell.angle_alpha   90.00
_cell.angle_beta   90.00
_cell.angle_gamma   90.00
#
_symmetry.space_group_name_H-M   'P 1'
#
loop_
_entity.id
_entity.type
_entity.pdbx_description
1 polymer ?
#
loop_
_entity_poly.entity_id
_entity_poly.type
_entity_poly.pdbx_seq_one_letter_code
_entity_poly.pdbx_strand_id
1 'polypeptide(L)'
;MKPNTIYDPRWKLFGLADKEYFLPSELTSLYTNYPDFDDIWNMYKEFLKVKKELQEPYAEEKSVLEQEKSRKEEELSSLQQKLQNIETVLNSLDTGDPLSLAVKTLLEDSKKETEQKILILQQEISDLSSQIQELSTKIEAVTQRYNELYVNLGNRIAEIGGTWEG
;
A
#
# COMPACT_ATOMS: atom_id res chain seq x y z
N MET A 1 -40.52 13.19 -16.49
CA MET A 1 -39.54 14.27 -16.72
C MET A 1 -40.28 15.60 -16.68
N LYS A 2 -39.79 16.59 -15.93
CA LYS A 2 -40.31 17.96 -16.04
C LYS A 2 -39.84 18.52 -17.40
N PRO A 3 -40.73 19.02 -18.27
CA PRO A 3 -40.31 19.58 -19.55
C PRO A 3 -39.41 20.80 -19.33
N ASN A 4 -38.37 20.94 -20.16
CA ASN A 4 -37.40 22.05 -20.15
C ASN A 4 -36.53 22.22 -18.89
N THR A 5 -36.28 21.14 -18.14
CA THR A 5 -35.34 21.16 -17.01
C THR A 5 -34.07 20.35 -17.28
N ILE A 6 -32.93 20.82 -16.80
CA ILE A 6 -31.62 20.14 -16.82
C ILE A 6 -31.42 19.45 -15.48
N TYR A 7 -31.01 18.18 -15.49
CA TYR A 7 -30.65 17.42 -14.28
C TYR A 7 -29.17 17.63 -13.94
N ASP A 8 -28.90 18.15 -12.75
CA ASP A 8 -27.56 18.39 -12.24
C ASP A 8 -27.53 18.29 -10.69
N PRO A 9 -27.23 17.11 -10.13
CA PRO A 9 -27.28 16.92 -8.67
C PRO A 9 -26.09 17.54 -7.93
N ARG A 10 -25.07 18.03 -8.65
CA ARG A 10 -23.83 18.54 -8.06
C ARG A 10 -24.08 19.72 -7.12
N TRP A 11 -25.01 20.60 -7.47
CA TRP A 11 -25.36 21.78 -6.68
C TRP A 11 -25.97 21.41 -5.34
N LYS A 12 -26.83 20.38 -5.31
CA LYS A 12 -27.41 19.86 -4.09
C LYS A 12 -26.41 19.10 -3.24
N LEU A 13 -25.48 18.36 -3.86
CA LEU A 13 -24.41 17.65 -3.16
C LEU A 13 -23.58 18.59 -2.27
N PHE A 14 -23.32 19.81 -2.74
CA PHE A 14 -22.55 20.81 -1.99
C PHE A 14 -23.43 21.80 -1.21
N GLY A 15 -24.73 21.54 -1.08
CA GLY A 15 -25.65 22.40 -0.33
C GLY A 15 -25.91 23.78 -0.95
N LEU A 16 -25.54 24.00 -2.21
CA LEU A 16 -25.73 25.27 -2.92
C LEU A 16 -27.13 25.42 -3.53
N ALA A 17 -27.88 24.32 -3.56
CA ALA A 17 -29.27 24.26 -3.98
C ALA A 17 -30.01 23.15 -3.22
N ASP A 18 -31.32 23.27 -3.12
CA ASP A 18 -32.21 22.27 -2.50
C ASP A 18 -32.76 21.23 -3.49
N LYS A 19 -32.40 21.36 -4.78
CA LYS A 19 -32.97 20.60 -5.90
C LYS A 19 -31.91 20.14 -6.89
N GLU A 20 -32.29 19.18 -7.73
CA GLU A 20 -31.42 18.55 -8.74
C GLU A 20 -31.86 18.85 -10.18
N TYR A 21 -33.00 19.53 -10.36
CA TYR A 21 -33.55 19.87 -11.67
C TYR A 21 -33.69 21.39 -11.79
N PHE A 22 -33.09 21.97 -12.81
CA PHE A 22 -32.98 23.43 -13.00
C PHE A 22 -33.52 23.86 -14.35
N LEU A 23 -34.16 25.02 -14.41
CA LEU A 23 -34.34 25.72 -15.68
C LEU A 23 -32.98 26.24 -16.19
N PRO A 24 -32.78 26.43 -17.51
CA PRO A 24 -31.53 26.97 -18.03
C PRO A 24 -31.10 28.29 -17.38
N SER A 25 -32.03 29.20 -17.12
CA SER A 25 -31.74 30.49 -16.46
C SER A 25 -31.29 30.35 -15.00
N GLU A 26 -31.83 29.38 -14.27
CA GLU A 26 -31.41 29.07 -12.90
C GLU A 26 -29.99 28.53 -12.88
N LEU A 27 -29.67 27.63 -13.82
CA LEU A 27 -28.34 27.07 -13.96
C LEU A 27 -27.31 28.13 -14.36
N THR A 28 -27.64 29.03 -15.29
CA THR A 28 -26.79 30.18 -15.63
C THR A 28 -26.54 31.07 -14.42
N SER A 29 -27.54 31.30 -13.57
CA SER A 29 -27.39 32.11 -12.36
C SER A 29 -26.46 31.43 -11.35
N LEU A 30 -26.57 30.10 -11.18
CA LEU A 30 -25.66 29.33 -10.34
C LEU A 30 -24.21 29.44 -10.81
N TYR A 31 -23.95 29.24 -12.10
CA TYR A 31 -22.62 29.40 -12.67
C TYR A 31 -22.08 30.84 -12.56
N THR A 32 -22.96 31.84 -12.59
CA THR A 32 -22.56 33.24 -12.39
C THR A 32 -22.20 33.52 -10.93
N ASN A 33 -22.94 32.95 -9.98
CA ASN A 33 -22.71 33.12 -8.55
C ASN A 33 -21.52 32.29 -8.03
N TYR A 34 -21.22 31.17 -8.70
CA TYR A 34 -20.19 30.22 -8.31
C TYR A 34 -19.27 29.90 -9.50
N PRO A 35 -18.44 30.86 -9.95
CA PRO A 35 -17.61 30.69 -11.13
C PRO A 35 -16.58 29.55 -11.00
N ASP A 36 -16.15 29.25 -9.77
CA ASP A 36 -15.13 28.22 -9.48
C ASP A 36 -15.73 26.82 -9.26
N PHE A 37 -17.04 26.65 -9.48
CA PHE A 37 -17.75 25.41 -9.16
C PHE A 37 -17.20 24.19 -9.90
N ASP A 38 -16.86 24.33 -11.19
CA ASP A 38 -16.34 23.21 -11.96
C ASP A 38 -14.95 22.77 -11.45
N ASP A 39 -14.14 23.67 -10.91
CA ASP A 39 -12.88 23.33 -10.27
C ASP A 39 -13.09 22.58 -8.95
N ILE A 40 -14.08 23.00 -8.16
CA ILE A 40 -14.48 22.28 -6.93
C ILE A 40 -14.96 20.87 -7.29
N TRP A 41 -15.79 20.76 -8.33
CA TRP A 41 -16.27 19.49 -8.82
C TRP A 41 -15.12 18.59 -9.33
N ASN A 42 -14.14 19.15 -10.04
CA ASN A 42 -12.96 18.41 -10.48
C ASN A 42 -12.14 17.90 -9.29
N MET A 43 -11.94 18.73 -8.27
CA MET A 43 -11.25 18.33 -7.04
C MET A 43 -12.03 17.23 -6.28
N TYR A 44 -13.36 17.28 -6.27
CA TYR A 44 -14.19 16.24 -5.67
C TYR A 44 -14.07 14.90 -6.40
N LYS A 45 -14.00 14.90 -7.73
CA LYS A 45 -13.72 13.67 -8.50
C LYS A 45 -12.36 13.07 -8.14
N GLU A 46 -11.33 13.90 -7.98
CA GLU A 46 -10.02 13.43 -7.53
C GLU A 46 -10.07 12.88 -6.10
N PHE A 47 -10.79 13.54 -5.19
CA PHE A 47 -11.03 13.02 -3.84
C PHE A 47 -11.70 11.64 -3.86
N LEU A 48 -12.73 11.44 -4.68
CA LEU A 48 -13.38 10.13 -4.81
C LEU A 48 -12.43 9.06 -5.34
N LYS A 49 -11.56 9.42 -6.29
CA LYS A 49 -10.54 8.52 -6.83
C LYS A 49 -9.56 8.10 -5.73
N VAL A 50 -9.02 9.05 -4.97
CA VAL A 50 -8.07 8.78 -3.89
C VAL A 50 -8.75 8.06 -2.71
N LYS A 51 -10.01 8.38 -2.39
CA LYS A 51 -10.81 7.66 -1.39
C LYS A 51 -10.97 6.18 -1.75
N LYS A 52 -11.14 5.87 -3.04
CA LYS A 52 -11.16 4.50 -3.54
C LYS A 52 -9.77 3.85 -3.43
N GLU A 53 -8.71 4.57 -3.81
CA GLU A 53 -7.32 4.07 -3.65
C GLU A 53 -6.98 3.76 -2.18
N LEU A 54 -7.51 4.52 -1.21
CA LEU A 54 -7.37 4.21 0.22
C LEU A 54 -8.11 2.95 0.67
N GLN A 55 -9.15 2.54 -0.07
CA GLN A 55 -9.89 1.31 0.21
C GLN A 55 -9.23 0.08 -0.42
N GLU A 56 -8.21 0.27 -1.25
CA GLU A 56 -7.42 -0.84 -1.75
C GLU A 56 -6.73 -1.56 -0.58
N PRO A 57 -6.57 -2.90 -0.66
CA PRO A 57 -6.14 -3.73 0.46
C PRO A 57 -4.63 -3.63 0.73
N TYR A 58 -4.03 -2.45 0.58
CA TYR A 58 -2.60 -2.24 0.78
C TYR A 58 -2.16 -2.59 2.22
N ALA A 59 -3.03 -2.35 3.20
CA ALA A 59 -2.76 -2.71 4.60
C ALA A 59 -2.76 -4.23 4.81
N GLU A 60 -3.74 -4.95 4.24
CA GLU A 60 -3.75 -6.41 4.23
C GLU A 60 -2.54 -6.99 3.47
N GLU A 61 -2.24 -6.47 2.27
CA GLU A 61 -1.10 -6.92 1.46
C GLU A 61 0.22 -6.75 2.22
N LYS A 62 0.44 -5.58 2.82
CA LYS A 62 1.60 -5.32 3.67
C LYS A 62 1.69 -6.30 4.84
N SER A 63 0.57 -6.56 5.52
CA SER A 63 0.52 -7.53 6.63
C SER A 63 0.88 -8.95 6.19
N VAL A 64 0.43 -9.38 5.01
CA VAL A 64 0.79 -10.69 4.43
C VAL A 64 2.29 -10.78 4.16
N LEU A 65 2.89 -9.74 3.57
CA LEU A 65 4.33 -9.70 3.29
C LEU A 65 5.17 -9.67 4.57
N GLU A 66 4.73 -8.94 5.59
CA GLU A 66 5.39 -8.92 6.91
C GLU A 66 5.37 -10.31 7.58
N GLN A 67 4.24 -11.03 7.48
CA GLN A 67 4.15 -12.41 7.97
C GLN A 67 5.07 -13.35 7.19
N GLU A 68 5.13 -13.23 5.86
CA GLU A 68 6.02 -14.05 5.05
C GLU A 68 7.49 -13.78 5.37
N LYS A 69 7.86 -12.50 5.50
CA LYS A 69 9.22 -12.09 5.91
C LYS A 69 9.59 -12.70 7.26
N SER A 70 8.70 -12.59 8.26
CA SER A 70 8.96 -13.16 9.59
C SER A 70 9.17 -14.67 9.53
N ARG A 71 8.40 -15.41 8.73
CA ARG A 71 8.60 -16.86 8.54
C ARG A 71 9.95 -17.18 7.91
N LYS A 72 10.38 -16.41 6.91
CA LYS A 72 11.70 -16.58 6.28
C LYS A 72 12.85 -16.22 7.21
N GLU A 73 12.69 -15.22 8.08
CA GLU A 73 13.66 -14.88 9.11
C GLU A 73 13.82 -16.01 10.16
N GLU A 74 12.71 -16.66 10.54
CA GLU A 74 12.74 -17.85 11.40
C GLU A 74 13.46 -19.03 10.71
N GLU A 75 13.19 -19.26 9.42
CA GLU A 75 13.88 -20.30 8.63
C GLU A 75 15.39 -20.02 8.50
N LEU A 76 15.75 -18.75 8.23
CA LEU A 76 17.13 -18.31 8.16
C LEU A 76 17.87 -18.58 9.48
N SER A 77 17.25 -18.25 10.61
CA SER A 77 17.81 -18.52 11.94
C SER A 77 18.05 -20.02 12.17
N SER A 78 17.09 -20.86 11.78
CA SER A 78 17.21 -22.33 11.86
C SER A 78 18.36 -22.87 11.00
N LEU A 79 18.53 -22.35 9.79
CA LEU A 79 19.62 -22.74 8.89
C LEU A 79 20.98 -22.27 9.40
N GLN A 80 21.08 -21.07 9.97
CA GLN A 80 22.30 -20.59 10.61
C GLN A 80 22.71 -21.47 11.79
N GLN A 81 21.75 -21.92 12.60
CA GLN A 81 22.02 -22.87 13.68
C GLN A 81 22.49 -24.24 13.15
N LYS A 82 21.86 -24.75 12.08
CA LYS A 82 22.31 -25.99 11.41
C LYS A 82 23.73 -25.86 10.87
N LEU A 83 24.05 -24.74 10.24
CA LEU A 83 25.40 -24.45 9.72
C LEU A 83 26.43 -24.47 10.86
N GLN A 84 26.15 -23.78 11.97
CA GLN A 84 27.02 -23.77 13.13
C GLN A 84 27.26 -25.18 13.71
N ASN A 85 26.23 -26.02 13.74
CA ASN A 85 26.37 -27.41 14.17
C ASN A 85 27.25 -28.23 13.23
N ILE A 86 27.07 -28.07 11.90
CA ILE A 86 27.91 -28.73 10.89
C ILE A 86 29.38 -28.32 11.08
N GLU A 87 29.65 -27.03 11.26
CA GLU A 87 31.01 -26.52 11.49
C GLU A 87 31.62 -27.06 12.78
N THR A 88 30.83 -27.15 13.84
CA THR A 88 31.27 -27.73 15.12
C THR A 88 31.69 -29.19 14.94
N VAL A 89 30.87 -29.99 14.24
CA VAL A 89 31.18 -31.40 13.97
C VAL A 89 32.43 -31.53 13.09
N LEU A 90 32.52 -30.76 12.00
CA LEU A 90 33.67 -30.74 11.10
C LEU A 90 34.98 -30.43 11.84
N ASN A 91 34.96 -29.48 12.77
CA ASN A 91 36.15 -29.12 13.57
C ASN A 91 36.55 -30.19 14.59
N SER A 92 35.60 -31.04 15.01
CA SER A 92 35.83 -32.12 15.99
C SER A 92 36.14 -33.48 15.37
N LEU A 93 35.98 -33.63 14.05
CA LEU A 93 36.07 -34.91 13.38
C LEU A 93 37.53 -35.34 13.20
N ASP A 94 37.90 -36.50 13.75
CA ASP A 94 39.21 -37.12 13.53
C ASP A 94 39.22 -37.86 12.19
N THR A 95 40.12 -37.51 11.27
CA THR A 95 40.18 -38.09 9.93
C THR A 95 41.15 -39.29 9.83
N GLY A 96 41.39 -39.98 10.94
CA GLY A 96 42.31 -41.12 11.02
C GLY A 96 41.86 -42.37 10.26
N ASP A 97 40.58 -42.46 9.86
CA ASP A 97 40.03 -43.62 9.16
C ASP A 97 39.14 -43.27 7.94
N PRO A 98 38.93 -44.20 6.99
CA PRO A 98 38.17 -43.95 5.77
C PRO A 98 36.69 -43.57 5.98
N LEU A 99 36.05 -44.06 7.05
CA LEU A 99 34.66 -43.70 7.35
C LEU A 99 34.58 -42.24 7.79
N SER A 100 35.49 -41.81 8.65
CA SER A 100 35.55 -40.42 9.09
C SER A 100 35.85 -39.44 7.95
N LEU A 101 36.70 -39.83 6.99
CA LEU A 101 36.89 -39.06 5.74
C LEU A 101 35.60 -38.95 4.92
N ALA A 102 34.84 -40.04 4.77
CA ALA A 102 33.56 -40.01 4.06
C ALA A 102 32.52 -39.11 4.75
N VAL A 103 32.43 -39.18 6.08
CA VAL A 103 31.57 -38.30 6.89
C VAL A 103 31.96 -36.83 6.71
N LYS A 104 33.25 -36.53 6.71
CA LYS A 104 33.75 -35.16 6.47
C LYS A 104 33.29 -34.63 5.12
N THR A 105 33.46 -35.39 4.05
CA THR A 105 33.03 -34.98 2.70
C THR A 105 31.53 -34.69 2.65
N LEU A 106 30.70 -35.58 3.23
CA LEU A 106 29.24 -35.37 3.29
C LEU A 106 28.87 -34.10 4.07
N LEU A 107 29.56 -33.82 5.18
CA LEU A 107 29.33 -32.61 5.96
C LEU A 107 29.79 -31.35 5.23
N GLU A 108 30.89 -31.39 4.48
CA GLU A 108 31.34 -30.27 3.64
C GLU A 108 30.35 -29.97 2.51
N ASP A 109 29.74 -30.98 1.91
CA ASP A 109 28.70 -30.80 0.89
C ASP A 109 27.41 -30.24 1.52
N SER A 110 26.98 -30.79 2.67
CA SER A 110 25.84 -30.26 3.42
C SER A 110 26.06 -28.82 3.89
N LYS A 111 27.30 -28.46 4.26
CA LYS A 111 27.71 -27.09 4.58
C LYS A 111 27.45 -26.16 3.39
N LYS A 112 27.99 -26.50 2.21
CA LYS A 112 27.83 -25.69 0.99
C LYS A 112 26.36 -25.52 0.61
N GLU A 113 25.56 -26.59 0.68
CA GLU A 113 24.12 -26.51 0.41
C GLU A 113 23.40 -25.59 1.40
N THR A 114 23.77 -25.65 2.69
CA THR A 114 23.19 -24.80 3.72
C THR A 114 23.58 -23.33 3.53
N GLU A 115 24.84 -23.05 3.20
CA GLU A 115 25.32 -21.71 2.86
C GLU A 115 24.58 -21.14 1.65
N GLN A 116 24.37 -21.94 0.60
CA GLN A 116 23.60 -21.52 -0.58
C GLN A 116 22.15 -21.18 -0.22
N LYS A 117 21.48 -22.01 0.60
CA LYS A 117 20.11 -21.73 1.06
C LYS A 117 20.03 -20.46 1.89
N ILE A 118 21.01 -20.23 2.77
CA ILE A 118 21.11 -19.00 3.55
C ILE A 118 21.20 -17.77 2.63
N LEU A 119 22.06 -17.81 1.61
CA LEU A 119 22.21 -16.70 0.66
C LEU A 119 20.90 -16.41 -0.10
N ILE A 120 20.20 -17.46 -0.55
CA ILE A 120 18.92 -17.32 -1.24
C ILE A 120 17.88 -16.68 -0.31
N LEU A 121 17.73 -17.18 0.92
CA LEU A 121 16.78 -16.63 1.89
C LEU A 121 17.10 -15.19 2.27
N GLN A 122 18.38 -14.84 2.42
CA GLN A 122 18.81 -13.46 2.67
C GLN A 122 18.37 -12.53 1.53
N GLN A 123 18.50 -12.98 0.27
CA GLN A 123 18.03 -12.21 -0.88
C GLN A 123 16.50 -12.07 -0.85
N GLU A 124 15.76 -13.15 -0.61
CA GLU A 124 14.29 -13.12 -0.54
C GLU A 124 13.78 -12.20 0.59
N ILE A 125 14.42 -12.21 1.75
CA ILE A 125 14.08 -11.31 2.87
C ILE A 125 14.36 -9.85 2.49
N SER A 126 15.44 -9.58 1.76
CA SER A 126 15.76 -8.25 1.24
C SER A 126 14.71 -7.77 0.24
N ASP A 127 14.28 -8.65 -0.66
CA ASP A 127 13.26 -8.34 -1.66
C ASP A 127 11.89 -8.06 -1.01
N LEU A 128 11.49 -8.89 -0.02
CA LEU A 128 10.28 -8.64 0.78
C LEU A 128 10.35 -7.33 1.54
N SER A 129 11.50 -7.01 2.14
CA SER A 129 11.70 -5.74 2.85
C SER A 129 11.53 -4.54 1.92
N SER A 130 12.00 -4.66 0.67
CA SER A 130 11.85 -3.62 -0.34
C SER A 130 10.39 -3.44 -0.75
N GLN A 131 9.65 -4.54 -0.95
CA GLN A 131 8.22 -4.51 -1.26
C GLN A 131 7.39 -3.88 -0.12
N ILE A 132 7.66 -4.26 1.13
CA ILE A 132 7.01 -3.69 2.32
C ILE A 132 7.26 -2.17 2.41
N GLN A 133 8.49 -1.72 2.12
CA GLN A 133 8.85 -0.31 2.13
C GLN A 133 8.13 0.47 1.02
N GLU A 134 8.03 -0.11 -0.18
CA GLU A 134 7.31 0.50 -1.29
C GLU A 134 5.82 0.65 -0.98
N LEU A 135 5.17 -0.39 -0.45
CA LEU A 135 3.78 -0.33 -0.01
C LEU A 135 3.56 0.70 1.09
N SER A 136 4.47 0.77 2.07
CA SER A 136 4.39 1.77 3.15
C SER A 136 4.43 3.19 2.58
N THR A 137 5.34 3.44 1.65
CA THR A 137 5.46 4.74 0.98
C THR A 137 4.20 5.08 0.17
N LYS A 138 3.61 4.09 -0.53
CA LYS A 138 2.35 4.28 -1.26
C LYS A 138 1.18 4.60 -0.33
N ILE A 139 1.03 3.86 0.76
CA ILE A 139 -0.03 4.10 1.76
C ILE A 139 0.09 5.51 2.33
N GLU A 140 1.29 5.92 2.73
CA GLU A 140 1.55 7.26 3.26
C GLU A 140 1.20 8.35 2.24
N ALA A 141 1.66 8.20 0.99
CA ALA A 141 1.40 9.17 -0.07
C ALA A 141 -0.09 9.30 -0.40
N VAL A 142 -0.83 8.19 -0.51
CA VAL A 142 -2.28 8.19 -0.77
C VAL A 142 -3.03 8.79 0.42
N THR A 143 -2.64 8.47 1.66
CA THR A 143 -3.23 9.03 2.88
C THR A 143 -3.02 10.54 2.97
N GLN A 144 -1.81 11.01 2.69
CA GLN A 144 -1.51 12.44 2.67
C GLN A 144 -2.35 13.15 1.61
N ARG A 145 -2.37 12.63 0.38
CA ARG A 145 -3.16 13.21 -0.72
C ARG A 145 -4.65 13.23 -0.41
N TYR A 146 -5.18 12.21 0.25
CA TYR A 146 -6.56 12.17 0.71
C TYR A 146 -6.86 13.29 1.70
N ASN A 147 -6.02 13.46 2.73
CA ASN A 147 -6.20 14.48 3.75
C ASN A 147 -6.11 15.89 3.17
N GLU A 148 -5.14 16.13 2.28
CA GLU A 148 -5.00 17.41 1.57
C GLU A 148 -6.25 17.73 0.74
N LEU A 149 -6.76 16.76 -0.03
CA LEU A 149 -7.98 16.93 -0.82
C LEU A 149 -9.21 17.14 0.07
N TYR A 150 -9.34 16.39 1.17
CA TYR A 150 -10.45 16.52 2.12
C TYR A 150 -10.52 17.93 2.71
N VAL A 151 -9.38 18.45 3.19
CA VAL A 151 -9.29 19.80 3.77
C VAL A 151 -9.51 20.87 2.71
N ASN A 152 -8.85 20.76 1.55
CA ASN A 152 -8.98 21.76 0.48
C ASN A 152 -10.40 21.82 -0.07
N LEU A 153 -11.07 20.68 -0.23
CA LEU A 153 -12.49 20.64 -0.62
C LEU A 153 -13.37 21.30 0.42
N GLY A 154 -13.20 20.96 1.71
CA GLY A 154 -13.96 21.57 2.79
C GLY A 154 -13.83 23.10 2.80
N ASN A 155 -12.61 23.61 2.66
CA ASN A 155 -12.34 25.05 2.61
C ASN A 155 -13.00 25.71 1.39
N ARG A 156 -12.80 25.17 0.19
CA ARG A 156 -13.35 25.77 -1.05
C ARG A 156 -14.88 25.71 -1.11
N ILE A 157 -15.48 24.64 -0.60
CA ILE A 157 -16.95 24.53 -0.50
C ILE A 157 -17.48 25.55 0.51
N ALA A 158 -16.80 25.73 1.65
CA ALA A 158 -17.19 26.73 2.64
C ALA A 158 -17.04 28.18 2.13
N GLU A 159 -16.00 28.48 1.33
CA GLU A 159 -15.78 29.79 0.70
C GLU A 159 -16.95 30.21 -0.19
N ILE A 160 -17.62 29.26 -0.84
CA ILE A 160 -18.81 29.51 -1.66
C ILE A 160 -20.13 29.33 -0.89
N GLY A 161 -20.09 29.19 0.43
CA GLY A 161 -21.27 29.07 1.28
C GLY A 161 -21.96 27.71 1.23
N GLY A 162 -21.29 26.69 0.69
CA GLY A 162 -21.79 25.31 0.64
C GLY A 162 -21.50 24.51 1.90
N THR A 163 -21.91 23.25 1.89
CA THR A 163 -21.70 22.28 2.96
C THR A 163 -20.96 21.04 2.46
N TRP A 164 -20.02 20.54 3.27
CA TRP A 164 -19.19 19.36 2.98
C TRP A 164 -19.18 18.40 4.16
N GLU A 165 -19.56 17.14 3.94
CA GLU A 165 -19.53 16.10 4.98
C GLU A 165 -18.43 15.05 4.76
N GLY A 166 -17.96 14.87 3.52
CA GLY A 166 -16.81 14.05 3.11
C GLY A 166 -16.82 12.54 3.35
#